data_AF-A0A9X3N6B1-F1
#
_entry.id   AF-A0A9X3N6B1-F1
#
_cell.length_a   1.000
_cell.length_b   1.000
_cell.length_c   1.000
_cell.angle_alpha   90.00
_cell.angle_beta   90.00
_cell.angle_gamma   90.00
#
_symmetry.space_group_name_H-M   'P 1'
#
loop_
_entity.id
_entity.type
_entity.pdbx_description
1 polymer ?
#
loop_
_entity_poly.entity_id
_entity_poly.type
_entity_poly.pdbx_seq_one_letter_code
_entity_poly.pdbx_strand_id
1 'polypeptide(L)'
;MRASTLDRLLSLLGDVNGLGDLEAFRSGLLNALQHAVPSRFASYNEVAPDGVHAFSEPELPPEAPSRWAALADQHPVLVHMQRTRDGRPRRISDHLNADAFHSTELYQRFYGPLGIESQVAFGLPAAAPTVIGVALSRDERDFSDEDVELLARARPHLIQAYRAAQAVTERERVLAAFERGLESVGRLAVAVTREGEIVHGSERARAAVAASAPDGRRVLRGPTPGDLDVVLLDAQDGGLTVERLRTLGLTAREAEALRWIALGRTGPDAADAMGIAPRTVAKHLQSVYAKLGVTTRSEAAKTAWAAVGT
;
A
#
# COMPACT_ATOMS: atom_id res chain seq x y z
N MET A 1 -14.40 27.92 25.55
CA MET A 1 -15.05 26.80 26.28
C MET A 1 -14.27 25.56 25.92
N ARG A 2 -13.64 24.84 26.87
CA ARG A 2 -12.93 23.59 26.53
C ARG A 2 -13.97 22.55 26.11
N ALA A 3 -13.74 21.85 25.00
CA ALA A 3 -14.57 20.73 24.58
C ALA A 3 -14.64 19.69 25.70
N SER A 4 -15.80 19.09 25.92
CA SER A 4 -15.94 18.06 26.95
C SER A 4 -15.09 16.84 26.57
N THR A 5 -14.72 16.02 27.56
CA THR A 5 -13.99 14.76 27.30
C THR A 5 -14.78 13.80 26.40
N LEU A 6 -16.12 13.87 26.42
CA LEU A 6 -16.95 13.14 25.47
C LEU A 6 -16.81 13.69 24.04
N ASP A 7 -16.80 15.01 23.86
CA ASP A 7 -16.64 15.61 22.52
C ASP A 7 -15.28 15.26 21.91
N ARG A 8 -14.21 15.31 22.71
CA ARG A 8 -12.86 14.92 22.27
C ARG A 8 -12.79 13.44 21.89
N LEU A 9 -13.43 12.58 22.67
CA LEU A 9 -13.51 11.15 22.36
C LEU A 9 -14.28 10.91 21.06
N LEU A 10 -15.45 11.53 20.90
CA LEU A 10 -16.28 11.36 19.69
C LEU A 10 -15.58 11.90 18.44
N SER A 11 -14.88 13.03 18.54
CA SER A 11 -14.05 13.56 17.44
C SER A 11 -12.97 12.56 17.06
N LEU A 12 -12.17 12.09 18.04
CA LEU A 12 -11.12 11.08 17.81
C LEU A 12 -11.66 9.83 17.11
N LEU A 13 -12.80 9.31 17.57
CA LEU A 13 -13.41 8.12 16.97
C LEU A 13 -13.96 8.42 15.57
N GLY A 14 -14.50 9.61 15.33
CA GLY A 14 -14.94 10.04 14.01
C GLY A 14 -13.79 10.13 13.01
N ASP A 15 -12.67 10.73 13.43
CA ASP A 15 -11.48 10.95 12.59
C ASP A 15 -10.77 9.63 12.23
N VAL A 16 -10.78 8.66 13.14
CA VAL A 16 -10.16 7.34 12.92
C VAL A 16 -11.10 6.39 12.17
N ASN A 17 -12.40 6.62 12.23
CA ASN A 17 -13.37 5.77 11.54
C ASN A 17 -13.33 6.02 10.02
N GLY A 18 -13.09 4.96 9.25
CA GLY A 18 -12.98 5.04 7.79
C GLY A 18 -11.56 5.30 7.28
N LEU A 19 -10.56 5.37 8.16
CA LEU A 19 -9.16 5.21 7.74
C LEU A 19 -9.02 3.82 7.09
N GLY A 20 -8.69 3.82 5.80
CA GLY A 20 -8.81 2.66 4.92
C GLY A 20 -7.79 1.56 5.23
N ASP A 21 -6.63 1.62 4.59
CA ASP A 21 -5.54 0.66 4.80
C ASP A 21 -4.66 1.04 6.02
N LEU A 22 -3.68 0.19 6.31
CA LEU A 22 -2.77 0.37 7.44
C LEU A 22 -1.88 1.61 7.33
N GLU A 23 -1.57 2.07 6.12
CA GLU A 23 -0.77 3.29 5.91
C GLU A 23 -1.60 4.53 6.28
N ALA A 24 -2.81 4.63 5.75
CA ALA A 24 -3.77 5.68 6.09
C ALA A 24 -4.10 5.67 7.59
N PHE A 25 -4.24 4.47 8.18
CA PHE A 25 -4.47 4.33 9.62
C PHE A 25 -3.33 4.90 10.46
N ARG A 26 -2.07 4.56 10.15
CA ARG A 26 -0.90 5.03 10.93
C ARG A 26 -0.82 6.55 10.93
N SER A 27 -0.88 7.18 9.77
CA SER A 27 -0.76 8.65 9.66
C SER A 27 -1.98 9.38 10.23
N GLY A 28 -3.19 8.91 9.91
CA GLY A 28 -4.44 9.53 10.39
C GLY A 28 -4.62 9.40 11.91
N LEU A 29 -4.21 8.27 12.50
CA LEU A 29 -4.27 8.06 13.94
C LEU A 29 -3.45 9.08 14.72
N LEU A 30 -2.20 9.34 14.30
CA LEU A 30 -1.31 10.26 15.02
C LEU A 30 -1.90 11.68 15.05
N ASN A 31 -2.41 12.13 13.90
CA ASN A 31 -3.04 13.43 13.80
C ASN A 31 -4.30 13.52 14.68
N ALA A 32 -5.20 12.53 14.62
CA ALA A 32 -6.41 12.51 15.43
C ALA A 32 -6.11 12.50 16.95
N LEU A 33 -5.09 11.76 17.37
CA LEU A 33 -4.67 11.72 18.77
C LEU A 33 -4.11 13.05 19.27
N GLN A 34 -3.30 13.76 18.47
CA GLN A 34 -2.77 15.08 18.86
C GLN A 34 -3.86 16.13 19.02
N HIS A 35 -4.93 16.05 18.23
CA HIS A 35 -6.10 16.92 18.38
C HIS A 35 -6.89 16.61 19.68
N ALA A 36 -7.06 15.33 20.01
CA ALA A 36 -7.81 14.93 21.21
C ALA A 36 -7.03 15.13 22.52
N VAL A 37 -5.71 14.89 22.48
CA VAL A 37 -4.81 15.00 23.62
C VAL A 37 -3.61 15.87 23.21
N PRO A 38 -3.59 17.16 23.61
CA PRO A 38 -2.53 18.09 23.24
C PRO A 38 -1.14 17.54 23.58
N SER A 39 -0.35 17.36 22.54
CA SER A 39 0.99 16.79 22.58
C SER A 39 1.83 17.39 21.46
N ARG A 40 3.15 17.46 21.70
CA ARG A 40 4.11 17.99 20.73
C ARG A 40 4.48 16.95 19.69
N PHE A 41 4.57 15.69 20.11
CA PHE A 41 4.86 14.55 19.25
C PHE A 41 3.82 13.46 19.44
N ALA A 42 3.46 12.79 18.35
CA ALA A 42 2.78 11.50 18.38
C ALA A 42 3.61 10.49 17.59
N SER A 43 3.65 9.24 18.04
CA SER A 43 4.33 8.17 17.30
C SER A 43 3.61 6.84 17.35
N TYR A 44 3.73 6.09 16.26
CA TYR A 44 3.30 4.71 16.12
C TYR A 44 4.57 3.87 15.89
N ASN A 45 4.79 2.87 16.73
CA ASN A 45 6.07 2.17 16.81
C ASN A 45 5.82 0.66 16.82
N GLU A 46 6.32 -0.04 15.80
CA GLU A 46 6.34 -1.50 15.75
C GLU A 46 7.73 -1.95 16.19
N VAL A 47 7.81 -2.57 17.36
CA VAL A 47 9.05 -3.08 17.96
C VAL A 47 9.06 -4.58 17.80
N ALA A 48 9.91 -5.08 16.91
CA ALA A 48 10.06 -6.49 16.58
C ALA A 48 11.54 -6.93 16.75
N PRO A 49 11.84 -8.25 16.80
CA PRO A 49 13.21 -8.72 16.96
C PRO A 49 14.18 -8.33 15.83
N ASP A 50 13.64 -8.10 14.63
CA ASP A 50 14.36 -7.73 13.42
C ASP A 50 14.52 -6.21 13.26
N GLY A 51 13.83 -5.40 14.07
CA GLY A 51 13.99 -3.96 14.08
C GLY A 51 12.82 -3.19 14.67
N VAL A 52 12.96 -1.86 14.62
CA VAL A 52 11.89 -0.92 15.00
C VAL A 52 11.44 -0.16 13.76
N HIS A 53 10.15 -0.22 13.47
CA HIS A 53 9.50 0.60 12.46
C HIS A 53 8.65 1.66 13.15
N ALA A 54 9.12 2.91 13.12
CA ALA A 54 8.47 4.02 13.79
C ALA A 54 8.01 5.08 12.78
N PHE A 55 6.82 5.61 13.01
CA PHE A 55 6.24 6.75 12.32
C PHE A 55 5.95 7.81 13.38
N SER A 56 6.28 9.07 13.12
CA SER A 56 6.06 10.15 14.08
C SER A 56 5.53 11.40 13.40
N GLU A 57 4.75 12.17 14.14
CA GLU A 57 4.29 13.51 13.78
C GLU A 57 4.69 14.50 14.89
N PRO A 58 5.51 15.53 14.60
CA PRO A 58 6.25 15.71 13.35
C PRO A 58 7.28 14.59 13.10
N GLU A 59 7.76 14.49 11.86
CA GLU A 59 8.79 13.52 11.48
C GLU A 59 10.09 13.76 12.27
N LEU A 60 10.64 12.69 12.85
CA LEU A 60 11.90 12.71 13.59
C LEU A 60 13.10 12.53 12.64
N PRO A 61 14.33 12.91 13.08
CA PRO A 61 15.53 12.67 12.30
C PRO A 61 15.68 11.19 11.88
N PRO A 62 16.21 10.89 10.68
CA PRO A 62 16.28 9.52 10.15
C PRO A 62 16.99 8.51 11.07
N GLU A 63 17.92 8.96 11.91
CA GLU A 63 18.64 8.10 12.85
C GLU A 63 17.90 7.86 14.19
N ALA A 64 16.80 8.59 14.44
CA ALA A 64 16.06 8.53 15.69
C ALA A 64 15.51 7.12 16.00
N PRO A 65 14.88 6.37 15.05
CA PRO A 65 14.37 5.03 15.34
C PRO A 65 15.49 4.07 15.79
N SER A 66 16.64 4.09 15.12
CA SER A 66 17.79 3.24 15.46
C SER A 66 18.41 3.61 16.81
N ARG A 67 18.52 4.92 17.12
CA ARG A 67 19.00 5.39 18.44
C ARG A 67 18.07 4.96 19.57
N TRP A 68 16.76 5.10 19.37
CA TRP A 68 15.78 4.65 20.36
C TRP A 68 15.78 3.13 20.52
N ALA A 69 15.84 2.39 19.41
CA ALA A 69 15.85 0.92 19.41
C ALA A 69 17.02 0.35 20.24
N ALA A 70 18.19 0.97 20.18
CA ALA A 70 19.37 0.59 20.96
C ALA A 70 19.19 0.75 22.48
N LEU A 71 18.18 1.52 22.91
CA LEU A 71 17.89 1.85 24.32
C LEU A 71 16.46 1.42 24.72
N ALA A 72 15.78 0.64 23.86
CA ALA A 72 14.37 0.30 24.05
C ALA A 72 14.13 -0.57 25.30
N ASP A 73 15.11 -1.37 25.71
CA ASP A 73 15.11 -2.17 26.93
C ASP A 73 15.11 -1.32 28.22
N GLN A 74 15.48 -0.04 28.14
CA GLN A 74 15.36 0.92 29.24
C GLN A 74 14.00 1.62 29.28
N HIS A 75 13.16 1.45 28.24
CA HIS A 75 11.89 2.17 28.16
C HIS A 75 10.84 1.57 29.11
N PRO A 76 10.41 2.28 30.17
CA PRO A 76 9.65 1.67 31.26
C PRO A 76 8.28 1.14 30.82
N VAL A 77 7.56 1.88 29.96
CA VAL A 77 6.24 1.45 29.46
C VAL A 77 6.37 0.24 28.52
N LEU A 78 7.32 0.26 27.58
CA LEU A 78 7.57 -0.88 26.69
C LEU A 78 7.93 -2.15 27.46
N VAL A 79 8.89 -2.05 28.40
CA VAL A 79 9.30 -3.17 29.26
C VAL A 79 8.11 -3.72 30.05
N HIS A 80 7.27 -2.84 30.59
CA HIS A 80 6.05 -3.24 31.27
C HIS A 80 5.09 -3.99 30.32
N MET A 81 4.85 -3.47 29.12
CA MET A 81 3.99 -4.09 28.12
C MET A 81 4.50 -5.46 27.67
N GLN A 82 5.81 -5.58 27.42
CA GLN A 82 6.44 -6.85 27.04
C GLN A 82 6.28 -7.91 28.13
N ARG A 83 6.48 -7.52 29.40
CA ARG A 83 6.39 -8.41 30.56
C ARG A 83 4.96 -8.83 30.89
N THR A 84 4.02 -7.90 30.86
CA THR A 84 2.65 -8.11 31.38
C THR A 84 1.62 -8.37 30.30
N ARG A 85 1.92 -8.04 29.04
CA ARG A 85 0.97 -7.96 27.92
C ARG A 85 -0.18 -6.97 28.15
N ASP A 86 -0.07 -6.10 29.16
CA ASP A 86 -1.04 -5.04 29.43
C ASP A 86 -0.73 -3.83 28.55
N GLY A 87 -1.49 -3.68 27.45
CA GLY A 87 -1.35 -2.56 26.53
C GLY A 87 -2.20 -1.32 26.89
N ARG A 88 -2.78 -1.23 28.09
CA ARG A 88 -3.52 -0.02 28.51
C ARG A 88 -2.60 1.22 28.55
N PRO A 89 -3.15 2.43 28.40
CA PRO A 89 -2.34 3.65 28.46
C PRO A 89 -1.62 3.78 29.81
N ARG A 90 -0.33 4.09 29.73
CA ARG A 90 0.54 4.36 30.89
C ARG A 90 1.49 5.48 30.58
N ARG A 91 1.82 6.25 31.60
CA ARG A 91 2.84 7.30 31.55
C ARG A 91 4.20 6.73 31.89
N ILE A 92 5.26 7.40 31.46
CA ILE A 92 6.61 7.13 31.99
C ILE A 92 6.63 7.38 33.51
N SER A 93 5.94 8.42 33.98
CA SER A 93 5.82 8.80 35.40
C SER A 93 5.13 7.78 36.30
N ASP A 94 4.31 6.88 35.73
CA ASP A 94 3.71 5.76 36.47
C ASP A 94 4.76 4.71 36.88
N HIS A 95 5.97 4.78 36.30
CA HIS A 95 7.05 3.82 36.50
C HIS A 95 8.32 4.45 37.06
N LEU A 96 8.69 5.64 36.59
CA LEU A 96 9.89 6.37 36.98
C LEU A 96 9.51 7.82 37.28
N ASN A 97 9.90 8.35 38.43
CA ASN A 97 9.79 9.79 38.66
C ASN A 97 10.76 10.57 37.74
N ALA A 98 10.62 11.90 37.70
CA ALA A 98 11.40 12.75 36.81
C ALA A 98 12.92 12.57 36.97
N ASP A 99 13.42 12.62 38.20
CA ASP A 99 14.86 12.46 38.49
C ASP A 99 15.39 11.09 38.01
N ALA A 100 14.64 10.02 38.26
CA ALA A 100 15.00 8.68 37.81
C ALA A 100 14.98 8.59 36.28
N PHE A 101 13.96 9.15 35.62
CA PHE A 101 13.90 9.16 34.16
C PHE A 101 15.06 9.95 33.55
N HIS A 102 15.37 11.14 34.07
CA HIS A 102 16.48 11.99 33.62
C HIS A 102 17.85 11.34 33.80
N SER A 103 17.98 10.44 34.78
CA SER A 103 19.21 9.68 35.00
C SER A 103 19.44 8.55 33.99
N THR A 104 18.43 8.16 33.20
CA THR A 104 18.55 7.08 32.21
C THR A 104 19.37 7.51 30.99
N GLU A 105 20.08 6.55 30.38
CA GLU A 105 20.75 6.79 29.10
C GLU A 105 19.73 7.05 27.99
N LEU A 106 18.59 6.35 28.03
CA LEU A 106 17.45 6.60 27.16
C LEU A 106 17.02 8.08 27.17
N TYR A 107 16.91 8.70 28.34
CA TYR A 107 16.60 10.11 28.41
C TYR A 107 17.71 10.98 27.83
N GLN A 108 18.94 10.81 28.34
CA GLN A 108 20.07 11.68 27.99
C GLN A 108 20.41 11.63 26.50
N ARG A 109 20.26 10.47 25.85
CA ARG A 109 20.64 10.27 24.44
C ARG A 109 19.50 10.39 23.45
N PHE A 110 18.24 10.26 23.88
CA PHE A 110 17.10 10.32 22.98
C PHE A 110 16.07 11.39 23.37
N TYR A 111 15.45 11.29 24.54
CA TYR A 111 14.34 12.18 24.90
C TYR A 111 14.78 13.62 25.21
N GLY A 112 15.87 13.80 25.95
CA GLY A 112 16.41 15.11 26.34
C GLY A 112 16.78 15.99 25.15
N PRO A 113 17.55 15.52 24.15
CA PRO A 113 17.85 16.27 22.94
C PRO A 113 16.61 16.69 22.13
N LEU A 114 15.51 15.94 22.23
CA LEU A 114 14.23 16.26 21.59
C LEU A 114 13.34 17.17 22.45
N GLY A 115 13.77 17.50 23.68
CA GLY A 115 13.01 18.26 24.66
C GLY A 115 11.77 17.53 25.17
N ILE A 116 11.74 16.20 25.10
CA ILE A 116 10.57 15.42 25.55
C ILE A 116 10.72 15.10 27.04
N GLU A 117 9.85 15.68 27.85
CA GLU A 117 9.85 15.52 29.31
C GLU A 117 8.80 14.53 29.80
N SER A 118 7.69 14.41 29.06
CA SER A 118 6.56 13.57 29.43
C SER A 118 6.08 12.75 28.25
N GLN A 119 5.71 11.50 28.50
CA GLN A 119 5.12 10.61 27.50
C GLN A 119 4.03 9.74 28.14
N VAL A 120 2.91 9.59 27.43
CA VAL A 120 1.91 8.54 27.64
C VAL A 120 1.89 7.63 26.43
N ALA A 121 1.85 6.32 26.65
CA ALA A 121 1.81 5.33 25.57
C ALA A 121 0.84 4.20 25.88
N PHE A 122 0.24 3.64 24.83
CA PHE A 122 -0.62 2.46 24.89
C PHE A 122 -0.29 1.49 23.76
N GLY A 123 -0.62 0.22 23.95
CA GLY A 123 -0.34 -0.83 22.99
C GLY A 123 -1.54 -1.19 22.12
N LEU A 124 -1.31 -1.49 20.84
CA LEU A 124 -2.25 -2.17 19.96
C LEU A 124 -1.94 -3.69 19.88
N PRO A 125 -2.90 -4.55 19.49
CA PRO A 125 -2.67 -5.98 19.36
C PRO A 125 -1.57 -6.31 18.35
N ALA A 126 -0.62 -7.14 18.77
CA ALA A 126 0.46 -7.66 17.94
C ALA A 126 0.79 -9.10 18.34
N ALA A 127 1.30 -9.89 17.40
CA ALA A 127 1.79 -11.24 17.67
C ALA A 127 3.12 -11.17 18.44
N ALA A 128 3.26 -11.97 19.50
CA ALA A 128 4.52 -12.07 20.22
C ALA A 128 5.66 -12.55 19.30
N PRO A 129 6.90 -12.03 19.45
CA PRO A 129 7.36 -11.07 20.46
C PRO A 129 7.15 -9.58 20.11
N THR A 130 6.52 -9.28 18.97
CA THR A 130 6.29 -7.90 18.52
C THR A 130 5.37 -7.12 19.46
N VAL A 131 5.70 -5.84 19.65
CA VAL A 131 4.86 -4.86 20.35
C VAL A 131 4.56 -3.70 19.41
N ILE A 132 3.30 -3.29 19.33
CA ILE A 132 2.90 -2.07 18.63
C ILE A 132 2.53 -1.04 19.70
N GLY A 133 3.34 0.00 19.84
CA GLY A 133 3.15 1.09 20.81
C GLY A 133 2.76 2.39 20.12
N VAL A 134 1.69 3.02 20.59
CA VAL A 134 1.28 4.37 20.19
C VAL A 134 1.56 5.31 21.36
N ALA A 135 2.31 6.38 21.11
CA ALA A 135 2.80 7.28 22.15
C ALA A 135 2.51 8.74 21.81
N LEU A 136 2.17 9.52 22.84
CA LEU A 136 2.06 10.98 22.79
C LEU A 136 3.08 11.58 23.74
N SER A 137 3.84 12.56 23.28
CA SER A 137 4.94 13.14 24.03
C SER A 137 4.91 14.67 24.02
N ARG A 138 5.35 15.30 25.11
CA ARG A 138 5.43 16.76 25.25
C ARG A 138 6.54 17.23 26.20
N ASP A 139 6.86 18.51 26.11
CA ASP A 139 7.96 19.22 26.76
C ASP A 139 7.58 19.91 28.09
N GLU A 140 6.30 19.89 28.45
CA GLU A 140 5.79 20.57 29.64
C GLU A 140 5.40 19.58 30.78
N ARG A 141 4.19 19.75 31.29
CA ARG A 141 3.56 18.96 32.34
C ARG A 141 3.22 17.55 31.88
N ASP A 142 3.21 16.64 32.84
CA ASP A 142 2.77 15.26 32.63
C ASP A 142 1.30 15.16 32.19
N PHE A 143 0.93 14.04 31.57
CA PHE A 143 -0.43 13.76 31.10
C PHE A 143 -1.40 13.65 32.28
N SER A 144 -2.57 14.27 32.20
CA SER A 144 -3.53 14.24 33.30
C SER A 144 -4.23 12.87 33.40
N ASP A 145 -4.90 12.58 34.52
CA ASP A 145 -5.73 11.37 34.64
C ASP A 145 -6.89 11.38 33.65
N GLU A 146 -7.39 12.57 33.32
CA GLU A 146 -8.40 12.74 32.28
C GLU A 146 -7.88 12.36 30.88
N ASP A 147 -6.62 12.71 30.56
CA ASP A 147 -6.01 12.31 29.29
C ASP A 147 -5.84 10.79 29.20
N VAL A 148 -5.37 10.15 30.28
CA VAL A 148 -5.19 8.70 30.34
C VAL A 148 -6.53 7.96 30.25
N GLU A 149 -7.57 8.45 30.92
CA GLU A 149 -8.91 7.87 30.88
C GLU A 149 -9.55 8.03 29.49
N LEU A 150 -9.36 9.18 28.82
CA LEU A 150 -9.79 9.38 27.44
C LEU A 150 -9.16 8.33 26.51
N LEU A 151 -7.83 8.16 26.58
CA LEU A 151 -7.11 7.16 25.78
C LEU A 151 -7.56 5.74 26.14
N ALA A 152 -7.83 5.46 27.41
CA ALA A 152 -8.28 4.14 27.85
C ALA A 152 -9.65 3.79 27.27
N ARG A 153 -10.57 4.76 27.19
CA ARG A 153 -11.89 4.62 26.56
C ARG A 153 -11.82 4.55 25.05
N ALA A 154 -10.91 5.30 24.42
CA ALA A 154 -10.72 5.26 22.97
C ALA A 154 -10.12 3.93 22.50
N ARG A 155 -9.20 3.36 23.29
CA ARG A 155 -8.36 2.22 22.87
C ARG A 155 -9.13 1.03 22.27
N PRO A 156 -10.23 0.51 22.83
CA PRO A 156 -10.96 -0.60 22.20
C PRO A 156 -11.45 -0.30 20.78
N HIS A 157 -11.84 0.95 20.50
CA HIS A 157 -12.28 1.39 19.18
C HIS A 157 -11.09 1.61 18.23
N LEU A 158 -9.98 2.15 18.73
CA LEU A 158 -8.74 2.25 17.95
C LEU A 158 -8.21 0.87 17.55
N ILE A 159 -8.36 -0.14 18.43
CA ILE A 159 -8.05 -1.54 18.11
C ILE A 159 -8.95 -2.08 17.01
N GLN A 160 -10.25 -1.76 17.04
CA GLN A 160 -11.18 -2.18 16.00
C GLN A 160 -10.81 -1.55 14.65
N ALA A 161 -10.52 -0.25 14.62
CA ALA A 161 -10.08 0.46 13.43
C ALA A 161 -8.77 -0.11 12.89
N TYR A 162 -7.78 -0.36 13.76
CA TYR A 162 -6.52 -1.01 13.39
C TYR A 162 -6.74 -2.38 12.74
N ARG A 163 -7.60 -3.22 13.31
CA ARG A 163 -7.91 -4.55 12.75
C ARG A 163 -8.61 -4.45 11.40
N ALA A 164 -9.51 -3.49 11.24
CA ALA A 164 -10.17 -3.24 9.96
C ALA A 164 -9.14 -2.83 8.89
N ALA A 165 -8.26 -1.89 9.23
CA ALA A 165 -7.19 -1.45 8.33
C ALA A 165 -6.23 -2.58 7.97
N GLN A 166 -5.83 -3.40 8.94
CA GLN A 166 -5.00 -4.58 8.72
C GLN A 166 -5.69 -5.59 7.77
N ALA A 167 -7.00 -5.82 7.94
CA ALA A 167 -7.76 -6.72 7.07
C ALA A 167 -7.86 -6.19 5.63
N VAL A 168 -8.02 -4.88 5.45
CA VAL A 168 -8.02 -4.23 4.13
C VAL A 168 -6.65 -4.40 3.46
N THR A 169 -5.56 -4.07 4.15
CA THR A 169 -4.20 -4.21 3.62
C THR A 169 -3.86 -5.66 3.26
N GLU A 170 -4.22 -6.64 4.10
CA GLU A 170 -3.95 -8.05 3.82
C GLU A 170 -4.76 -8.54 2.61
N ARG A 171 -6.04 -8.15 2.52
CA ARG A 171 -6.88 -8.46 1.36
C ARG A 171 -6.26 -7.92 0.06
N GLU A 172 -5.78 -6.68 0.07
CA GLU A 172 -5.15 -6.06 -1.09
C GLU A 172 -3.81 -6.71 -1.45
N ARG A 173 -3.01 -7.09 -0.45
CA ARG A 173 -1.77 -7.83 -0.66
C ARG A 173 -2.01 -9.18 -1.33
N VAL A 174 -3.04 -9.91 -0.88
CA VAL A 174 -3.45 -11.19 -1.45
C VAL A 174 -3.95 -11.01 -2.89
N LEU A 175 -4.84 -10.04 -3.14
CA LEU A 175 -5.34 -9.74 -4.49
C LEU A 175 -4.19 -9.38 -5.44
N ALA A 176 -3.28 -8.51 -5.02
CA ALA A 176 -2.12 -8.14 -5.84
C ALA A 176 -1.19 -9.34 -6.11
N ALA A 177 -1.07 -10.29 -5.17
CA ALA A 177 -0.31 -11.52 -5.39
C ALA A 177 -1.00 -12.44 -6.43
N PHE A 178 -2.34 -12.57 -6.38
CA PHE A 178 -3.10 -13.29 -7.39
C PHE A 178 -2.96 -12.65 -8.78
N GLU A 179 -3.05 -11.33 -8.86
CA GLU A 179 -2.88 -10.58 -10.12
C GLU A 179 -1.50 -10.84 -10.73
N ARG A 180 -0.42 -10.69 -9.95
CA ARG A 180 0.94 -11.00 -10.41
C ARG A 180 1.09 -12.46 -10.85
N GLY A 181 0.44 -13.39 -10.14
CA GLY A 181 0.41 -14.80 -10.51
C GLY A 181 -0.27 -15.05 -11.86
N LEU A 182 -1.44 -14.44 -12.09
CA LEU A 182 -2.15 -14.51 -13.37
C LEU A 182 -1.33 -13.89 -14.50
N GLU A 183 -0.70 -12.74 -14.25
CA GLU A 183 0.15 -12.06 -15.23
C GLU A 183 1.34 -12.93 -15.65
N SER A 184 1.94 -13.67 -14.70
CA SER A 184 3.05 -14.58 -14.99
C SER A 184 2.69 -15.72 -15.95
N VAL A 185 1.41 -16.10 -16.03
CA VAL A 185 0.88 -17.10 -16.98
C VAL A 185 0.19 -16.45 -18.18
N GLY A 186 0.41 -15.15 -18.39
CA GLY A 186 -0.12 -14.44 -19.54
C GLY A 186 -1.63 -14.16 -19.45
N ARG A 187 -2.18 -14.02 -18.25
CA ARG A 187 -3.59 -13.67 -18.00
C ARG A 187 -3.70 -12.37 -17.22
N LEU A 188 -4.73 -11.58 -17.51
CA LEU A 188 -5.11 -10.39 -16.73
C LEU A 188 -6.51 -10.61 -16.17
N ALA A 189 -6.79 -10.05 -15.00
CA ALA A 189 -8.11 -10.10 -14.37
C ALA A 189 -8.53 -8.70 -13.91
N VAL A 190 -9.79 -8.36 -14.15
CA VAL A 190 -10.47 -7.26 -13.47
C VAL A 190 -11.71 -7.78 -12.77
N ALA A 191 -12.02 -7.24 -11.59
CA ALA A 191 -13.30 -7.42 -10.95
C ALA A 191 -14.21 -6.26 -11.34
N VAL A 192 -15.42 -6.58 -11.81
CA VAL A 192 -16.41 -5.61 -12.27
C VAL A 192 -17.73 -5.80 -11.54
N THR A 193 -18.49 -4.71 -11.38
CA THR A 193 -19.90 -4.81 -11.01
C THR A 193 -20.71 -5.44 -12.14
N ARG A 194 -21.96 -5.78 -11.89
CA ARG A 194 -22.87 -6.31 -12.92
C ARG A 194 -23.20 -5.29 -14.00
N GLU A 195 -23.12 -4.02 -13.64
CA GLU A 195 -23.29 -2.86 -14.53
C GLU A 195 -22.02 -2.64 -15.39
N GLY A 196 -20.95 -3.38 -15.14
CA GLY A 196 -19.70 -3.33 -15.89
C GLY A 196 -18.69 -2.32 -15.38
N GLU A 197 -18.92 -1.71 -14.21
CA GLU A 197 -17.98 -0.78 -13.59
C GLU A 197 -16.79 -1.55 -12.99
N ILE A 198 -15.57 -1.10 -13.27
CA ILE A 198 -14.37 -1.75 -12.74
C ILE A 198 -14.21 -1.39 -11.27
N VAL A 199 -14.28 -2.39 -10.40
CA VAL A 199 -14.06 -2.26 -8.95
C VAL A 199 -12.61 -2.54 -8.59
N HIS A 200 -11.98 -3.51 -9.26
CA HIS A 200 -10.61 -3.92 -8.98
C HIS A 200 -9.89 -4.46 -10.21
N GLY A 201 -8.56 -4.51 -10.15
CA GLY A 201 -7.70 -4.99 -11.23
C GLY A 201 -6.39 -4.22 -11.26
N SER A 202 -5.31 -4.87 -11.69
CA SER A 202 -4.02 -4.23 -11.92
C SER A 202 -4.14 -3.11 -12.96
N GLU A 203 -3.26 -2.12 -12.92
CA GLU A 203 -3.24 -1.03 -13.91
C GLU A 203 -3.20 -1.57 -15.34
N ARG A 204 -2.39 -2.61 -15.57
CA ARG A 204 -2.28 -3.32 -16.84
C ARG A 204 -3.59 -4.01 -17.23
N ALA A 205 -4.28 -4.65 -16.29
CA ALA A 205 -5.57 -5.29 -16.54
C ALA A 205 -6.65 -4.26 -16.90
N ARG A 206 -6.72 -3.14 -16.17
CA ARG A 206 -7.64 -2.03 -16.45
C ARG A 206 -7.39 -1.42 -17.83
N ALA A 207 -6.13 -1.16 -18.17
CA ALA A 207 -5.75 -0.65 -19.48
C ALA A 207 -6.14 -1.63 -20.61
N ALA A 208 -5.99 -2.94 -20.39
CA ALA A 208 -6.39 -3.96 -21.36
C ALA A 208 -7.92 -3.98 -21.59
N VAL A 209 -8.74 -3.79 -20.56
CA VAL A 209 -10.20 -3.66 -20.73
C VAL A 209 -10.57 -2.45 -21.59
N ALA A 210 -9.85 -1.32 -21.43
CA ALA A 210 -10.08 -0.13 -22.24
C ALA A 210 -9.61 -0.29 -23.69
N ALA A 211 -8.53 -1.05 -23.92
CA ALA A 211 -7.89 -1.18 -25.23
C ALA A 211 -8.46 -2.32 -26.11
N SER A 212 -8.96 -3.41 -25.53
CA SER A 212 -9.35 -4.60 -26.31
C SER A 212 -10.77 -4.54 -26.87
N ALA A 213 -10.93 -4.88 -28.16
CA ALA A 213 -12.17 -5.35 -28.76
C ALA A 213 -12.69 -6.63 -28.04
N PRO A 214 -13.98 -7.02 -28.16
CA PRO A 214 -14.57 -8.11 -27.34
C PRO A 214 -13.91 -9.50 -27.47
N ASP A 215 -13.07 -9.74 -28.47
CA ASP A 215 -12.41 -11.02 -28.67
C ASP A 215 -11.40 -11.34 -27.55
N GLY A 216 -11.49 -12.55 -26.99
CA GLY A 216 -10.60 -13.05 -25.93
C GLY A 216 -11.04 -12.74 -24.49
N ARG A 217 -12.16 -12.02 -24.29
CA ARG A 217 -12.72 -11.79 -22.95
C ARG A 217 -13.46 -13.03 -22.45
N ARG A 218 -13.13 -13.48 -21.24
CA ARG A 218 -13.92 -14.50 -20.52
C ARG A 218 -14.44 -13.91 -19.23
N VAL A 219 -15.76 -13.80 -19.11
CA VAL A 219 -16.42 -13.35 -17.88
C VAL A 219 -16.71 -14.56 -17.01
N LEU A 220 -16.06 -14.64 -15.86
CA LEU A 220 -16.39 -15.57 -14.79
C LEU A 220 -17.39 -14.87 -13.88
N ARG A 221 -18.61 -15.40 -13.81
CA ARG A 221 -19.66 -14.78 -13.00
C ARG A 221 -19.50 -15.10 -11.54
N GLY A 222 -19.77 -14.11 -10.69
CA GLY A 222 -19.82 -14.30 -9.25
C GLY A 222 -20.86 -15.34 -8.83
N PRO A 223 -20.64 -16.06 -7.71
CA PRO A 223 -21.50 -17.14 -7.27
C PRO A 223 -22.89 -16.68 -6.83
N THR A 224 -23.05 -15.44 -6.35
CA THR A 224 -24.36 -14.89 -5.94
C THR A 224 -24.77 -13.61 -6.67
N PRO A 225 -26.09 -13.33 -6.76
CA PRO A 225 -26.60 -12.05 -7.22
C PRO A 225 -26.11 -10.85 -6.40
N GLY A 226 -25.38 -9.94 -7.04
CA GLY A 226 -24.76 -8.77 -6.38
C GLY A 226 -23.25 -8.92 -6.15
N ASP A 227 -22.68 -10.11 -6.37
CA ASP A 227 -21.24 -10.30 -6.37
C ASP A 227 -20.58 -9.67 -7.60
N LEU A 228 -19.27 -9.46 -7.46
CA LEU A 228 -18.41 -9.03 -8.55
C LEU A 228 -18.24 -10.16 -9.58
N ASP A 229 -18.37 -9.81 -10.86
CA ASP A 229 -17.93 -10.67 -11.96
C ASP A 229 -16.43 -10.45 -12.18
N VAL A 230 -15.69 -11.51 -12.55
CA VAL A 230 -14.27 -11.43 -12.89
C VAL A 230 -14.10 -11.57 -14.39
N VAL A 231 -13.60 -10.52 -15.05
CA VAL A 231 -13.25 -10.57 -16.47
C VAL A 231 -11.80 -10.97 -16.62
N LEU A 232 -11.57 -12.15 -17.19
CA LEU A 232 -10.26 -12.63 -17.60
C LEU A 232 -9.97 -12.19 -19.04
N LEU A 233 -8.75 -11.72 -19.24
CA LEU A 233 -8.23 -11.30 -20.54
C LEU A 233 -6.93 -12.07 -20.81
N ASP A 234 -6.65 -12.34 -22.08
CA ASP A 234 -5.32 -12.76 -22.48
C ASP A 234 -4.35 -11.57 -22.40
N ALA A 235 -3.32 -11.70 -21.55
CA ALA A 235 -2.28 -10.68 -21.40
C ALA A 235 -1.35 -10.60 -22.62
N GLN A 236 -1.54 -11.52 -23.59
CA GLN A 236 -0.83 -11.59 -24.87
C GLN A 236 -0.90 -10.26 -25.63
N ASP A 237 -1.80 -9.34 -25.29
CA ASP A 237 -1.98 -8.13 -26.10
C ASP A 237 -1.44 -6.86 -25.48
N GLY A 238 -1.28 -6.74 -24.16
CA GLY A 238 -0.61 -5.59 -23.51
C GLY A 238 -0.97 -4.17 -24.01
N GLY A 239 -2.13 -3.97 -24.66
CA GLY A 239 -2.50 -2.73 -25.36
C GLY A 239 -1.96 -2.57 -26.79
N LEU A 240 -1.14 -3.51 -27.27
CA LEU A 240 -0.58 -3.63 -28.61
C LEU A 240 -1.64 -4.09 -29.63
N THR A 241 -2.69 -3.30 -29.83
CA THR A 241 -3.76 -3.61 -30.78
C THR A 241 -3.38 -3.25 -32.22
N VAL A 242 -4.02 -3.92 -33.19
CA VAL A 242 -3.84 -3.61 -34.62
C VAL A 242 -4.16 -2.15 -34.89
N GLU A 243 -5.27 -1.63 -34.35
CA GLU A 243 -5.66 -0.22 -34.56
C GLU A 243 -4.65 0.78 -33.99
N ARG A 244 -4.04 0.49 -32.83
CA ARG A 244 -3.00 1.37 -32.29
C ARG A 244 -1.74 1.35 -33.14
N LEU A 245 -1.30 0.19 -33.63
CA LEU A 245 -0.16 0.10 -34.54
C LEU A 245 -0.42 0.77 -35.91
N ARG A 246 -1.68 0.88 -36.34
CA ARG A 246 -2.02 1.63 -37.56
C ARG A 246 -1.78 3.12 -37.46
N THR A 247 -1.75 3.69 -36.25
CA THR A 247 -1.35 5.11 -36.04
C THR A 247 0.08 5.39 -36.51
N LEU A 248 0.92 4.37 -36.65
CA LEU A 248 2.25 4.44 -37.24
C LEU A 248 2.24 4.48 -38.78
N GLY A 249 1.08 4.64 -39.43
CA GLY A 249 0.94 4.65 -40.89
C GLY A 249 0.95 3.25 -41.54
N LEU A 250 0.70 2.20 -40.76
CA LEU A 250 0.68 0.81 -41.22
C LEU A 250 -0.71 0.41 -41.74
N THR A 251 -0.76 -0.51 -42.70
CA THR A 251 -2.02 -1.18 -43.09
C THR A 251 -2.46 -2.17 -42.01
N ALA A 252 -3.71 -2.63 -42.04
CA ALA A 252 -4.23 -3.61 -41.08
C ALA A 252 -3.36 -4.88 -41.02
N ARG A 253 -2.95 -5.42 -42.19
CA ARG A 253 -2.14 -6.63 -42.28
C ARG A 253 -0.68 -6.41 -41.89
N GLU A 254 -0.14 -5.23 -42.15
CA GLU A 254 1.20 -4.85 -41.66
C GLU A 254 1.22 -4.69 -40.15
N ALA A 255 0.21 -4.03 -39.57
CA ALA A 255 0.05 -3.88 -38.13
C ALA A 255 -0.17 -5.24 -37.43
N GLU A 256 -0.95 -6.14 -38.04
CA GLU A 256 -1.15 -7.51 -37.56
C GLU A 256 0.17 -8.31 -37.56
N ALA A 257 0.96 -8.24 -38.65
CA ALA A 257 2.27 -8.89 -38.72
C ALA A 257 3.25 -8.30 -37.70
N LEU A 258 3.30 -6.97 -37.56
CA LEU A 258 4.16 -6.31 -36.57
C LEU A 258 3.79 -6.68 -35.13
N ARG A 259 2.49 -6.77 -34.83
CA ARG A 259 2.00 -7.19 -33.52
C ARG A 259 2.57 -8.55 -33.13
N TRP A 260 2.45 -9.57 -33.99
CA TRP A 260 2.99 -10.90 -33.68
C TRP A 260 4.50 -10.89 -33.45
N ILE A 261 5.23 -10.09 -34.22
CA ILE A 261 6.68 -9.93 -34.05
C ILE A 261 7.05 -9.27 -32.72
N ALA A 262 6.33 -8.21 -32.34
CA ALA A 262 6.53 -7.48 -31.10
C ALA A 262 6.15 -8.32 -29.86
N LEU A 263 5.24 -9.29 -30.02
CA LEU A 263 4.89 -10.32 -29.04
C LEU A 263 5.88 -11.50 -29.01
N GLY A 264 6.99 -11.43 -29.75
CA GLY A 264 8.05 -12.43 -29.72
C GLY A 264 7.81 -13.67 -30.59
N ARG A 265 6.74 -13.72 -31.40
CA ARG A 265 6.42 -14.88 -32.26
C ARG A 265 7.34 -14.98 -33.48
N THR A 266 7.71 -16.18 -33.92
CA THR A 266 8.53 -16.31 -35.12
C THR A 266 7.75 -15.95 -36.40
N GLY A 267 8.43 -15.70 -37.51
CA GLY A 267 7.77 -15.43 -38.79
C GLY A 267 6.79 -16.53 -39.23
N PRO A 268 7.14 -17.83 -39.09
CA PRO A 268 6.21 -18.94 -39.26
C PRO A 268 5.03 -18.92 -38.29
N ASP A 269 5.26 -18.74 -36.98
CA ASP A 269 4.16 -18.69 -35.99
C ASP A 269 3.17 -17.56 -36.29
N ALA A 270 3.68 -16.40 -36.72
CA ALA A 270 2.86 -15.27 -37.15
C ALA A 270 2.05 -15.60 -38.41
N ALA A 271 2.61 -16.40 -39.32
CA ALA A 271 1.93 -16.83 -40.55
C ALA A 271 0.76 -17.77 -40.24
N ASP A 272 0.98 -18.73 -39.34
CA ASP A 272 -0.06 -19.64 -38.86
C ASP A 272 -1.17 -18.86 -38.15
N ALA A 273 -0.82 -17.91 -37.28
CA ALA A 273 -1.79 -17.06 -36.59
C ALA A 273 -2.59 -16.15 -37.55
N MET A 274 -1.99 -15.70 -38.65
CA MET A 274 -2.62 -14.83 -39.65
C MET A 274 -3.35 -15.61 -40.77
N GLY A 275 -3.22 -16.93 -40.82
CA GLY A 275 -3.80 -17.78 -41.86
C GLY A 275 -3.22 -17.54 -43.26
N ILE A 276 -1.94 -17.18 -43.36
CA ILE A 276 -1.26 -16.87 -44.63
C ILE A 276 0.10 -17.57 -44.71
N ALA A 277 0.70 -17.59 -45.91
CA ALA A 277 2.02 -18.20 -46.08
C ALA A 277 3.13 -17.40 -45.36
N PRO A 278 4.17 -18.05 -44.80
CA PRO A 278 5.30 -17.36 -44.15
C PRO A 278 6.01 -16.34 -45.05
N ARG A 279 6.06 -16.61 -46.36
CA ARG A 279 6.62 -15.68 -47.36
C ARG A 279 5.79 -14.40 -47.49
N THR A 280 4.49 -14.45 -47.23
CA THR A 280 3.59 -13.28 -47.24
C THR A 280 3.81 -12.44 -45.99
N VAL A 281 3.97 -13.06 -44.80
CA VAL A 281 4.37 -12.35 -43.58
C VAL A 281 5.71 -11.65 -43.77
N ALA A 282 6.69 -12.30 -44.37
CA ALA A 282 8.00 -11.70 -44.65
C ALA A 282 7.88 -10.43 -45.52
N LYS A 283 6.99 -10.43 -46.53
CA LYS A 283 6.69 -9.23 -47.35
C LYS A 283 6.04 -8.12 -46.53
N HIS A 284 5.08 -8.44 -45.66
CA HIS A 284 4.48 -7.45 -44.77
C HIS A 284 5.53 -6.84 -43.84
N LEU A 285 6.40 -7.63 -43.24
CA LEU A 285 7.46 -7.15 -42.36
C LEU A 285 8.50 -6.29 -43.09
N GLN A 286 8.85 -6.63 -44.33
CA GLN A 286 9.70 -5.79 -45.16
C GLN A 286 9.09 -4.40 -45.38
N SER A 287 7.79 -4.34 -45.65
CA SER A 287 7.07 -3.07 -45.78
C SER A 287 7.00 -2.30 -44.46
N VAL A 288 6.73 -2.99 -43.35
CA VAL A 288 6.74 -2.41 -42.00
C VAL A 288 8.10 -1.79 -41.69
N TYR A 289 9.20 -2.51 -41.92
CA TYR A 289 10.54 -2.02 -41.63
C TYR A 289 10.88 -0.77 -42.44
N ALA A 290 10.51 -0.74 -43.72
CA ALA A 290 10.66 0.44 -44.55
C ALA A 290 9.82 1.63 -44.05
N LYS A 291 8.57 1.41 -43.63
CA LYS A 291 7.68 2.46 -43.12
C LYS A 291 8.11 3.02 -41.77
N LEU A 292 8.63 2.18 -40.89
CA LEU A 292 9.08 2.58 -39.56
C LEU A 292 10.54 3.07 -39.54
N GLY A 293 11.26 2.97 -40.66
CA GLY A 293 12.67 3.37 -40.74
C GLY A 293 13.61 2.50 -39.88
N VAL A 294 13.23 1.24 -39.64
CA VAL A 294 13.99 0.29 -38.81
C VAL A 294 14.59 -0.81 -39.68
N THR A 295 15.67 -1.44 -39.20
CA THR A 295 16.37 -2.49 -39.97
C THR A 295 16.32 -3.86 -39.30
N THR A 296 15.99 -3.90 -38.01
CA THR A 296 15.96 -5.14 -37.25
C THR A 296 14.59 -5.42 -36.65
N ARG A 297 14.35 -6.71 -36.41
CA ARG A 297 13.18 -7.22 -35.69
C ARG A 297 13.05 -6.59 -34.29
N SER A 298 14.16 -6.45 -33.57
CA SER A 298 14.19 -5.89 -32.22
C SER A 298 13.86 -4.39 -32.21
N GLU A 299 14.35 -3.63 -33.19
CA GLU A 299 13.98 -2.21 -33.36
C GLU A 299 12.49 -2.06 -33.69
N ALA A 300 11.96 -2.87 -34.61
CA ALA A 300 10.54 -2.85 -34.95
C ALA A 300 9.65 -3.17 -33.73
N ALA A 301 10.03 -4.18 -32.94
CA ALA A 301 9.34 -4.52 -31.70
C ALA A 301 9.38 -3.36 -30.68
N LYS A 302 10.54 -2.70 -30.53
CA LYS A 302 10.68 -1.53 -29.64
C LYS A 302 9.78 -0.38 -30.08
N THR A 303 9.71 -0.07 -31.38
CA THR A 303 8.82 0.97 -31.92
C THR A 303 7.34 0.63 -31.71
N ALA A 304 6.97 -0.65 -31.88
CA ALA A 304 5.61 -1.11 -31.63
C ALA A 304 5.20 -0.89 -30.15
N TRP A 305 6.06 -1.23 -29.20
CA TRP A 305 5.80 -1.03 -27.78
C TRP A 305 5.82 0.45 -27.36
N ALA A 306 6.66 1.28 -28.00
CA ALA A 306 6.67 2.72 -27.75
C ALA A 306 5.33 3.39 -28.12
N ALA A 307 4.62 2.89 -29.13
CA ALA A 307 3.29 3.38 -29.53
C ALA A 307 2.17 3.07 -28.51
N VAL A 308 2.45 2.22 -27.52
CA VAL A 308 1.51 1.87 -26.43
C VAL A 308 1.79 2.67 -25.15
N GLY A 309 3.02 3.17 -24.98
CA GLY A 309 3.46 3.94 -23.80
C GLY A 309 3.24 5.46 -23.86
N THR A 310 2.62 5.96 -24.93
CA THR A 310 2.19 7.36 -25.15
C THR A 310 0.68 7.45 -25.25
#